data_AF-A0CBX1-F1
#
_entry.id   AF-A0CBX1-F1
#
_cell.length_a   1.000
_cell.length_b   1.000
_cell.length_c   1.000
_cell.angle_alpha   90.00
_cell.angle_beta   90.00
_cell.angle_gamma   90.00
#
_symmetry.space_group_name_H-M   'P 1'
#
loop_
_entity.id
_entity.type
_entity.pdbx_description
1 polymer ?
#
loop_
_entity_poly.entity_id
_entity_poly.type
_entity_poly.pdbx_seq_one_letter_code
_entity_poly.pdbx_strand_id
1 'polypeptide(L)'
;MQFQQLMPVGYVKQPPLKTFVIAKIKKENTEKQIKLYKQKYHQYFYQHDYLKLVKQGKEKDHVLMLFCFPEDLEKMKVDFEVEEYIEIELPSIAPIHKDQKSLYNDYWNILHPNYEYPHKQNKDAALRMQQILDTKVTRNKCILYDEDNTIVIEAEDETHINNARHCVMVAMEKLAEHNKNENQQKHFHDLQYYAKEMTLVIYFEPCIMCAMALVHSRIKEVYYYQKRVVDGGLNDQLQLNNLKQLNHKYLVFYQH
;
A
#
# COMPACT_ATOMS: atom_id res chain seq x y z
N MET A 1 -1.40 26.58 3.94
CA MET A 1 -0.59 25.36 3.76
C MET A 1 -1.52 24.17 3.91
N GLN A 2 -1.57 23.28 2.92
CA GLN A 2 -2.48 22.13 2.88
C GLN A 2 -1.69 20.87 2.54
N PHE A 3 -1.78 19.88 3.43
CA PHE A 3 -1.12 18.59 3.25
C PHE A 3 -2.07 17.56 2.66
N GLN A 4 -1.60 16.84 1.65
CA GLN A 4 -2.28 15.69 1.09
C GLN A 4 -1.68 14.41 1.64
N GLN A 5 -2.53 13.45 1.98
CA GLN A 5 -2.09 12.11 2.33
C GLN A 5 -1.58 11.35 1.10
N LEU A 6 -0.40 10.75 1.22
CA LEU A 6 0.16 9.83 0.23
C LEU A 6 -0.56 8.48 0.31
N MET A 7 -1.41 8.22 -0.67
CA MET A 7 -2.15 6.98 -0.78
C MET A 7 -1.31 5.91 -1.49
N PRO A 8 -1.47 4.61 -1.16
CA PRO A 8 -0.78 3.53 -1.88
C PRO A 8 -1.11 3.58 -3.37
N VAL A 9 -0.11 3.37 -4.24
CA VAL A 9 -0.32 3.41 -5.70
C VAL A 9 -1.45 2.50 -6.16
N GLY A 10 -1.48 1.26 -5.67
CA GLY A 10 -2.53 0.28 -6.00
C GLY A 10 -3.91 0.62 -5.44
N TYR A 11 -4.01 1.59 -4.53
CA TYR A 11 -5.28 2.07 -3.98
C TYR A 11 -5.91 3.14 -4.87
N VAL A 12 -5.08 3.98 -5.50
CA VAL A 12 -5.54 5.09 -6.35
C VAL A 12 -5.65 4.68 -7.82
N LYS A 13 -4.70 3.87 -8.32
CA LYS A 13 -4.70 3.45 -9.73
C LYS A 13 -5.72 2.35 -9.96
N GLN A 14 -6.42 2.44 -11.08
CA GLN A 14 -7.26 1.34 -11.54
C GLN A 14 -6.37 0.13 -11.91
N PRO A 15 -6.74 -1.09 -11.49
CA PRO A 15 -6.01 -2.29 -11.92
C PRO A 15 -6.04 -2.41 -13.44
N PRO A 16 -4.92 -2.76 -14.09
CA PRO A 16 -4.92 -2.99 -15.53
C PRO A 16 -5.84 -4.16 -15.89
N LEU A 17 -6.43 -4.08 -17.07
CA LEU A 17 -7.29 -5.13 -17.60
C LEU A 17 -6.45 -6.20 -18.30
N LYS A 18 -6.94 -7.43 -18.25
CA LYS A 18 -6.46 -8.57 -19.03
C LYS A 18 -7.67 -9.30 -19.61
N THR A 19 -7.51 -9.85 -20.81
CA THR A 19 -8.53 -10.67 -21.46
C THR A 19 -8.57 -12.07 -20.87
N PHE A 20 -9.76 -12.55 -20.58
CA PHE A 20 -10.06 -13.90 -20.12
C PHE A 20 -11.13 -14.51 -21.02
N VAL A 21 -11.18 -15.83 -21.07
CA VAL A 21 -12.27 -16.57 -21.68
C VAL A 21 -13.20 -17.08 -20.59
N ILE A 22 -14.50 -16.87 -20.77
CA ILE A 22 -15.56 -17.46 -19.97
C ILE A 22 -16.29 -18.53 -20.79
N ALA A 23 -16.61 -19.64 -20.15
CA ALA A 23 -17.37 -20.73 -20.72
C ALA A 23 -18.84 -20.65 -20.28
N LYS A 24 -19.76 -20.61 -21.23
CA LYS A 24 -21.20 -20.77 -20.99
C LYS A 24 -21.52 -22.26 -20.92
N ILE A 25 -21.95 -22.72 -19.75
CA ILE A 25 -22.21 -24.13 -19.48
C ILE A 25 -23.62 -24.31 -18.92
N LYS A 26 -24.26 -25.43 -19.28
CA LYS A 26 -25.54 -25.83 -18.70
C LYS A 26 -25.39 -26.10 -17.21
N LYS A 27 -26.37 -25.67 -16.43
CA LYS A 27 -26.36 -25.74 -14.98
C LYS A 27 -26.23 -27.19 -14.47
N GLU A 28 -26.85 -28.15 -15.15
CA GLU A 28 -26.76 -29.59 -14.87
C GLU A 28 -25.32 -30.14 -14.95
N ASN A 29 -24.46 -29.53 -15.77
CA ASN A 29 -23.08 -29.95 -15.97
C ASN A 29 -22.08 -29.23 -15.04
N THR A 30 -22.54 -28.24 -14.27
CA THR A 30 -21.68 -27.33 -13.49
C THR A 30 -20.75 -28.07 -12.53
N GLU A 31 -21.29 -28.97 -11.69
CA GLU A 31 -20.48 -29.65 -10.67
C GLU A 31 -19.39 -30.54 -11.28
N LYS A 32 -19.76 -31.30 -12.33
CA LYS A 32 -18.84 -32.16 -13.07
C LYS A 32 -17.70 -31.34 -13.68
N GLN A 33 -18.03 -30.22 -14.32
CA GLN A 33 -17.04 -29.36 -14.97
C GLN A 33 -16.14 -28.62 -13.97
N ILE A 34 -16.68 -28.09 -12.87
CA ILE A 34 -15.87 -27.48 -11.81
C ILE A 34 -14.91 -28.51 -11.20
N LYS A 35 -15.36 -29.74 -10.97
CA LYS A 35 -14.51 -30.81 -10.43
C LYS A 35 -13.35 -31.13 -11.38
N LEU A 36 -13.64 -31.29 -12.68
CA LEU A 36 -12.63 -31.50 -13.71
C LEU A 36 -11.65 -30.32 -13.78
N TYR A 37 -12.17 -29.09 -13.77
CA TYR A 37 -11.37 -27.87 -13.78
C TYR A 37 -10.41 -27.82 -12.59
N LYS A 38 -10.91 -28.06 -11.38
CA LYS A 38 -10.07 -28.09 -10.17
C LYS A 38 -9.02 -29.19 -10.22
N GLN A 39 -9.33 -30.34 -10.82
CA GLN A 39 -8.39 -31.45 -10.90
C GLN A 39 -7.26 -31.22 -11.90
N LYS A 40 -7.55 -30.66 -13.08
CA LYS A 40 -6.56 -30.49 -14.16
C LYS A 40 -5.94 -29.09 -14.21
N TYR A 41 -6.70 -28.07 -13.85
CA TYR A 41 -6.41 -26.66 -14.18
C TYR A 41 -6.52 -25.70 -12.99
N HIS A 42 -6.64 -26.17 -11.75
CA HIS A 42 -6.74 -25.27 -10.59
C HIS A 42 -5.60 -24.25 -10.50
N GLN A 43 -4.37 -24.69 -10.78
CA GLN A 43 -3.17 -23.85 -10.77
C GLN A 43 -3.21 -22.70 -11.79
N TYR A 44 -4.05 -22.80 -12.82
CA TYR A 44 -4.14 -21.83 -13.92
C TYR A 44 -4.54 -20.44 -13.46
N PHE A 45 -5.38 -20.36 -12.41
CA PHE A 45 -5.87 -19.11 -11.85
C PHE A 45 -5.55 -18.95 -10.36
N TYR A 46 -4.49 -19.59 -9.86
CA TYR A 46 -4.09 -19.39 -8.46
C TYR A 46 -3.80 -17.91 -8.14
N GLN A 47 -3.22 -17.18 -9.10
CA GLN A 47 -2.95 -15.74 -8.96
C GLN A 47 -4.21 -14.86 -9.13
N HIS A 48 -5.36 -15.46 -9.50
CA HIS A 48 -6.61 -14.77 -9.83
C HIS A 48 -7.80 -15.33 -9.03
N ASP A 49 -7.53 -15.91 -7.86
CA ASP A 49 -8.54 -16.44 -6.93
C ASP A 49 -9.52 -15.37 -6.40
N TYR A 50 -9.16 -14.10 -6.53
CA TYR A 50 -10.03 -12.96 -6.30
C TYR A 50 -11.14 -12.79 -7.35
N LEU A 51 -11.10 -13.49 -8.48
CA LEU A 51 -12.19 -13.53 -9.45
C LEU A 51 -13.10 -14.71 -9.11
N LYS A 52 -14.41 -14.48 -8.98
CA LYS A 52 -15.35 -15.57 -8.74
C LYS A 52 -15.31 -16.55 -9.92
N LEU A 53 -15.05 -17.83 -9.64
CA LEU A 53 -14.92 -18.86 -10.69
C LEU A 53 -16.21 -19.05 -11.48
N VAL A 54 -17.38 -19.02 -10.83
CA VAL A 54 -18.67 -19.26 -11.49
C VAL A 54 -19.69 -18.21 -11.06
N LYS A 55 -20.41 -17.65 -12.03
CA LYS A 55 -21.56 -16.77 -11.80
C LYS A 55 -22.78 -17.28 -12.59
N GLN A 56 -23.96 -16.89 -12.15
CA GLN A 56 -25.19 -17.22 -12.88
C GLN A 56 -25.20 -16.49 -14.22
N GLY A 57 -25.60 -17.18 -15.29
CA GLY A 57 -25.82 -16.58 -16.60
C GLY A 57 -27.10 -15.75 -16.64
N LYS A 58 -27.35 -15.06 -17.77
CA LYS A 58 -28.64 -14.40 -18.01
C LYS A 58 -29.79 -15.41 -18.11
N GLU A 59 -29.50 -16.57 -18.69
CA GLU A 59 -30.41 -17.71 -18.79
C GLU A 59 -30.37 -18.53 -17.48
N LYS A 60 -31.54 -18.90 -16.96
CA LYS A 60 -31.66 -19.53 -15.62
C LYS A 60 -31.03 -20.92 -15.52
N ASP A 61 -30.94 -21.61 -16.64
CA ASP A 61 -30.37 -22.93 -16.84
C ASP A 61 -28.88 -22.90 -17.23
N HIS A 62 -28.26 -21.72 -17.26
CA HIS A 62 -26.85 -21.56 -17.60
C HIS A 62 -26.05 -20.87 -16.51
N VAL A 63 -24.78 -21.22 -16.44
CA VAL A 63 -23.78 -20.51 -15.65
C VAL A 63 -22.59 -20.12 -16.53
N LEU A 64 -21.92 -19.06 -16.12
CA LEU A 64 -20.69 -18.57 -16.75
C LEU A 64 -19.53 -18.92 -15.84
N MET A 65 -18.58 -19.69 -16.37
CA MET A 65 -17.38 -20.14 -15.67
C MET A 65 -16.16 -19.41 -16.21
N LEU A 66 -15.36 -18.80 -15.33
CA LEU A 66 -14.03 -18.29 -15.67
C LEU A 66 -13.16 -19.47 -16.09
N PHE A 67 -12.70 -19.48 -17.33
CA PHE A 67 -12.21 -20.70 -17.97
C PHE A 67 -10.70 -20.71 -18.20
N CYS A 68 -10.17 -19.79 -19.01
CA CYS A 68 -8.72 -19.73 -19.31
C CYS A 68 -8.35 -18.37 -19.88
N PHE A 69 -7.08 -18.19 -20.26
CA PHE A 69 -6.68 -17.09 -21.12
C PHE A 69 -6.89 -17.46 -22.60
N PRO A 70 -7.09 -16.50 -23.51
CA PRO A 70 -7.33 -16.77 -24.93
C PRO A 70 -6.28 -17.69 -25.57
N GLU A 71 -5.02 -17.53 -25.20
CA GLU A 71 -3.89 -18.32 -25.71
C GLU A 71 -3.97 -19.82 -25.37
N ASP A 72 -4.78 -20.22 -24.38
CA ASP A 72 -4.89 -21.60 -23.91
C ASP A 72 -6.19 -22.30 -24.30
N LEU A 73 -7.12 -21.55 -24.91
CA LEU A 73 -8.46 -22.01 -25.21
C LEU A 73 -8.45 -23.30 -26.05
N GLU A 74 -7.65 -23.33 -27.11
CA GLU A 74 -7.55 -24.48 -28.02
C GLU A 74 -7.14 -25.77 -27.31
N LYS A 75 -6.23 -25.65 -26.34
CA LYS A 75 -5.74 -26.79 -25.56
C LYS A 75 -6.78 -27.27 -24.55
N MET A 76 -7.49 -26.34 -23.91
CA MET A 76 -8.39 -26.65 -22.80
C MET A 76 -9.79 -27.05 -23.27
N LYS A 77 -10.30 -26.49 -24.37
CA LYS A 77 -11.70 -26.69 -24.81
C LYS A 77 -12.08 -28.14 -25.07
N VAL A 78 -11.10 -29.01 -25.39
CA VAL A 78 -11.32 -30.43 -25.70
C VAL A 78 -11.84 -31.22 -24.49
N ASP A 79 -11.54 -30.76 -23.28
CA ASP A 79 -11.89 -31.44 -22.04
C ASP A 79 -13.31 -31.11 -21.54
N PHE A 80 -13.97 -30.08 -22.10
CA PHE A 80 -15.17 -29.49 -21.52
C PHE A 80 -16.34 -29.45 -22.51
N GLU A 81 -17.54 -29.64 -21.96
CA GLU A 81 -18.79 -29.57 -22.71
C GLU A 81 -19.39 -28.16 -22.56
N VAL A 82 -18.99 -27.26 -23.45
CA VAL A 82 -19.29 -25.83 -23.39
C VAL A 82 -20.13 -25.44 -24.59
N GLU A 83 -21.18 -24.63 -24.36
CA GLU A 83 -22.03 -24.15 -25.45
C GLU A 83 -21.39 -22.99 -26.21
N GLU A 84 -20.74 -22.10 -25.48
CA GLU A 84 -20.17 -20.88 -26.01
C GLU A 84 -18.97 -20.43 -25.18
N TYR A 85 -17.93 -19.92 -25.86
CA TYR A 85 -16.80 -19.24 -25.24
C TYR A 85 -16.90 -17.76 -25.54
N ILE A 86 -16.77 -16.93 -24.51
CA ILE A 86 -16.90 -15.48 -24.61
C ILE A 86 -15.63 -14.85 -24.04
N GLU A 87 -15.05 -13.89 -24.73
CA GLU A 87 -13.95 -13.09 -24.19
C GLU A 87 -14.47 -11.97 -23.30
N ILE A 88 -13.77 -11.71 -22.20
CA ILE A 88 -14.10 -10.68 -21.23
C ILE A 88 -12.84 -10.01 -20.69
N GLU A 89 -12.88 -8.70 -20.51
CA GLU A 89 -11.81 -7.96 -19.85
C GLU A 89 -12.06 -7.90 -18.34
N LEU A 90 -11.10 -8.38 -17.56
CA LEU A 90 -11.15 -8.43 -16.09
C LEU A 90 -9.85 -7.88 -15.50
N PRO A 91 -9.85 -7.44 -14.23
CA PRO A 91 -8.66 -6.86 -13.64
C PRO A 91 -7.58 -7.94 -13.47
N SER A 92 -6.38 -7.64 -13.97
CA SER A 92 -5.23 -8.56 -13.93
C SER A 92 -4.59 -8.67 -12.54
N ILE A 93 -4.94 -7.75 -11.63
CA ILE A 93 -4.55 -7.74 -10.22
C ILE A 93 -5.81 -7.44 -9.40
N ALA A 94 -5.91 -8.02 -8.21
CA ALA A 94 -7.04 -7.80 -7.31
C ALA A 94 -7.30 -6.30 -7.05
N PRO A 95 -8.51 -5.80 -7.37
CA PRO A 95 -8.97 -4.50 -6.87
C PRO A 95 -9.03 -4.52 -5.34
N ILE A 96 -8.48 -3.51 -4.67
CA ILE A 96 -8.36 -3.47 -3.20
C ILE A 96 -9.37 -2.52 -2.56
N HIS A 97 -9.78 -1.45 -3.25
CA HIS A 97 -10.75 -0.48 -2.74
C HIS A 97 -12.16 -0.69 -3.31
N LYS A 98 -13.19 -0.24 -2.59
CA LYS A 98 -14.61 -0.37 -2.97
C LYS A 98 -14.90 0.23 -4.35
N ASP A 99 -14.39 1.43 -4.61
CA ASP A 99 -14.64 2.13 -5.88
C ASP A 99 -14.04 1.39 -7.08
N GLN A 100 -12.86 0.77 -6.90
CA GLN A 100 -12.26 -0.05 -7.94
C GLN A 100 -13.12 -1.27 -8.24
N LYS A 101 -13.70 -1.90 -7.20
CA LYS A 101 -14.55 -3.08 -7.37
C LYS A 101 -15.88 -2.75 -8.02
N SER A 102 -16.47 -1.60 -7.70
CA SER A 102 -17.75 -1.20 -8.28
C SER A 102 -17.74 -1.13 -9.79
N LEU A 103 -16.58 -0.90 -10.41
CA LEU A 103 -16.40 -0.91 -11.87
C LEU A 103 -16.74 -2.26 -12.53
N TYR A 104 -16.69 -3.36 -11.77
CA TYR A 104 -16.89 -4.70 -12.27
C TYR A 104 -18.25 -5.30 -11.87
N ASN A 105 -18.97 -4.68 -10.94
CA ASN A 105 -20.20 -5.24 -10.35
C ASN A 105 -21.26 -5.61 -11.39
N ASP A 106 -21.30 -4.89 -12.51
CA ASP A 106 -22.27 -5.10 -13.59
C ASP A 106 -22.03 -6.39 -14.37
N TYR A 107 -20.78 -6.89 -14.39
CA TYR A 107 -20.41 -8.00 -15.27
C TYR A 107 -19.50 -9.07 -14.66
N TRP A 108 -18.83 -8.87 -13.53
CA TRP A 108 -18.10 -9.95 -12.84
C TRP A 108 -17.98 -9.73 -11.32
N ASN A 109 -17.97 -10.83 -10.55
CA ASN A 109 -17.84 -10.75 -9.10
C ASN A 109 -16.37 -10.79 -8.67
N ILE A 110 -15.95 -9.77 -7.92
CA ILE A 110 -14.64 -9.71 -7.26
C ILE A 110 -14.79 -10.18 -5.80
N LEU A 111 -13.99 -11.15 -5.39
CA LEU A 111 -14.00 -11.79 -4.06
C LEU A 111 -12.95 -11.23 -3.09
N HIS A 112 -12.01 -10.41 -3.57
CA HIS A 112 -10.98 -9.81 -2.71
C HIS A 112 -11.64 -9.00 -1.58
N PRO A 113 -11.14 -9.00 -0.34
CA PRO A 113 -11.64 -8.15 0.73
C PRO A 113 -11.46 -6.66 0.41
N ASN A 114 -12.38 -5.82 0.86
CA ASN A 114 -12.17 -4.36 0.81
C ASN A 114 -11.06 -4.01 1.79
N TYR A 115 -10.09 -3.26 1.31
CA TYR A 115 -9.09 -2.62 2.13
C TYR A 115 -9.46 -1.14 2.23
N GLU A 116 -9.67 -0.67 3.45
CA GLU A 116 -9.84 0.75 3.75
C GLU A 116 -8.49 1.28 4.22
N TYR A 117 -7.89 2.17 3.43
CA TYR A 117 -6.66 2.82 3.85
C TYR A 117 -7.03 3.91 4.87
N PRO A 118 -6.34 4.02 6.01
CA PRO A 118 -6.68 4.98 7.04
C PRO A 118 -6.64 6.40 6.46
N HIS A 119 -7.78 7.08 6.39
CA HIS A 119 -7.83 8.47 5.95
C HIS A 119 -7.74 9.37 7.19
N LYS A 120 -6.72 10.25 7.24
CA LYS A 120 -6.54 11.17 8.36
C LYS A 120 -6.49 12.60 7.86
N GLN A 121 -7.38 13.44 8.40
CA GLN A 121 -7.22 14.89 8.29
C GLN A 121 -6.36 15.36 9.45
N ASN A 122 -5.27 16.10 9.18
CA ASN A 122 -4.47 16.70 10.24
C ASN A 122 -4.60 18.22 10.21
N LYS A 123 -5.21 18.77 11.27
CA LYS A 123 -5.41 20.22 11.45
C LYS A 123 -4.12 20.94 11.88
N ASP A 124 -3.20 20.25 12.53
CA ASP A 124 -1.99 20.84 13.11
C ASP A 124 -0.77 20.75 12.20
N ALA A 125 -0.83 19.94 11.13
CA ALA A 125 0.28 19.72 10.21
C ALA A 125 0.85 21.03 9.64
N ALA A 126 -0.04 21.96 9.26
CA ALA A 126 0.35 23.28 8.77
C ALA A 126 1.09 24.09 9.83
N LEU A 127 0.60 24.08 11.08
CA LEU A 127 1.23 24.81 12.19
C LEU A 127 2.62 24.25 12.51
N ARG A 128 2.76 22.92 12.59
CA ARG A 128 4.05 22.25 12.85
C ARG A 128 5.05 22.51 11.73
N MET A 129 4.59 22.52 10.47
CA MET A 129 5.48 22.82 9.35
C MET A 129 5.94 24.28 9.36
N GLN A 130 5.09 25.23 9.76
CA GLN A 130 5.52 26.63 9.90
C GLN A 130 6.66 26.78 10.91
N GLN A 131 6.68 25.99 11.99
CA GLN A 131 7.80 25.99 12.94
C GLN A 131 9.15 25.61 12.28
N ILE A 132 9.13 24.77 11.25
CA ILE A 132 10.32 24.47 10.45
C ILE A 132 10.62 25.63 9.48
N LEU A 133 9.61 26.17 8.80
CA LEU A 133 9.80 27.25 7.82
C LEU A 133 10.28 28.58 8.43
N ASP A 134 9.85 28.87 9.66
CA ASP A 134 10.23 30.09 10.38
C ASP A 134 11.68 30.04 10.88
N THR A 135 12.29 28.85 10.91
CA THR A 135 13.69 28.72 11.29
C THR A 135 14.60 29.16 10.14
N LYS A 136 15.49 30.11 10.42
CA LYS A 136 16.51 30.59 9.47
C LYS A 136 17.67 29.59 9.33
N VAL A 137 17.36 28.35 8.98
CA VAL A 137 18.35 27.28 8.82
C VAL A 137 18.83 27.17 7.39
N THR A 138 20.13 26.93 7.23
CA THR A 138 20.76 26.68 5.92
C THR A 138 20.75 25.21 5.53
N ARG A 139 20.37 24.33 6.46
CA ARG A 139 20.40 22.87 6.33
C ARG A 139 19.00 22.29 6.53
N ASN A 140 18.77 21.10 5.98
CA ASN A 140 17.49 20.41 6.16
C ASN A 140 17.25 20.10 7.65
N LYS A 141 16.02 20.29 8.10
CA LYS A 141 15.61 20.14 9.51
C LYS A 141 14.40 19.23 9.62
N CYS A 142 14.33 18.48 10.72
CA CYS A 142 13.14 17.77 11.12
C CYS A 142 12.85 17.92 12.62
N ILE A 143 11.58 17.78 12.98
CA ILE A 143 11.07 17.85 14.34
C ILE A 143 10.20 16.61 14.60
N LEU A 144 10.43 15.94 15.73
CA LEU A 144 9.60 14.85 16.21
C LEU A 144 8.67 15.34 17.31
N TYR A 145 7.40 14.96 17.17
CA TYR A 145 6.35 15.23 18.14
C TYR A 145 5.84 13.93 18.74
N ASP A 146 5.46 13.96 20.01
CA ASP A 146 4.72 12.88 20.67
C ASP A 146 3.22 12.92 20.31
N GLU A 147 2.41 12.10 20.99
CA GLU A 147 0.96 12.03 20.81
C GLU A 147 0.22 13.28 21.30
N ASP A 148 0.80 13.99 22.28
CA ASP A 148 0.26 15.21 22.87
C ASP A 148 0.67 16.47 22.09
N ASN A 149 1.31 16.28 20.93
CA ASN A 149 1.84 17.32 20.05
C ASN A 149 2.94 18.17 20.68
N THR A 150 3.68 17.62 21.64
CA THR A 150 4.86 18.24 22.24
C THR A 150 6.10 17.90 21.42
N ILE A 151 7.01 18.86 21.27
CA ILE A 151 8.30 18.64 20.60
C ILE A 151 9.18 17.79 21.51
N VAL A 152 9.59 16.63 21.01
CA VAL A 152 10.51 15.71 21.72
C VAL A 152 11.95 15.93 21.23
N ILE A 153 12.15 15.98 19.90
CA ILE A 153 13.47 16.10 19.29
C ILE A 153 13.44 17.09 18.15
N GLU A 154 14.45 17.95 18.10
CA GLU A 154 14.80 18.75 16.92
C GLU A 154 16.17 18.33 16.37
N ALA A 155 16.26 18.17 15.05
CA ALA A 155 17.49 17.74 14.39
C ALA A 155 17.67 18.42 13.03
N GLU A 156 18.93 18.67 12.69
CA GLU A 156 19.35 19.26 11.42
C GLU A 156 20.36 18.32 10.74
N ASP A 157 20.56 18.50 9.44
CA ASP A 157 21.60 17.75 8.72
C ASP A 157 22.99 18.08 9.29
N GLU A 158 23.76 17.04 9.55
CA GLU A 158 25.16 17.08 9.96
C GLU A 158 26.07 16.45 8.90
N THR A 159 25.70 16.58 7.62
CA THR A 159 26.42 15.98 6.48
C THR A 159 27.88 16.41 6.36
N HIS A 160 28.20 17.62 6.83
CA HIS A 160 29.58 18.12 6.99
C HIS A 160 30.47 17.28 7.93
N ILE A 161 29.88 16.52 8.86
CA ILE A 161 30.60 15.56 9.72
C ILE A 161 30.70 14.22 9.00
N ASN A 162 29.57 13.72 8.49
CA ASN A 162 29.48 12.47 7.74
C ASN A 162 28.24 12.51 6.84
N ASN A 163 28.39 12.12 5.58
CA ASN A 163 27.34 12.10 4.57
C ASN A 163 26.05 11.37 4.98
N ALA A 164 26.12 10.38 5.89
CA ALA A 164 24.95 9.66 6.38
C ALA A 164 24.17 10.40 7.49
N ARG A 165 24.71 11.48 8.06
CA ARG A 165 24.08 12.24 9.15
C ARG A 165 23.03 13.22 8.63
N HIS A 166 22.00 12.69 7.99
CA HIS A 166 20.79 13.44 7.67
C HIS A 166 19.98 13.69 8.95
N CYS A 167 19.17 14.75 8.96
CA CYS A 167 18.39 15.19 10.12
C CYS A 167 17.54 14.07 10.72
N VAL A 168 16.96 13.18 9.90
CA VAL A 168 16.22 12.00 10.38
C VAL A 168 17.13 11.04 11.16
N MET A 169 18.34 10.77 10.67
CA MET A 169 19.27 9.88 11.36
C MET A 169 19.75 10.48 12.68
N VAL A 170 20.06 11.78 12.66
CA VAL A 170 20.40 12.54 13.86
C VAL A 170 19.24 12.53 14.86
N ALA A 171 17.99 12.69 14.39
CA ALA A 171 16.80 12.62 15.24
C ALA A 171 16.63 11.23 15.88
N MET A 172 16.84 10.15 15.12
CA MET A 172 16.75 8.78 15.66
C MET A 172 17.83 8.50 16.70
N GLU A 173 19.05 9.00 16.50
CA GLU A 173 20.13 8.90 17.48
C GLU A 173 19.79 9.66 18.77
N LYS A 174 19.41 10.94 18.66
CA LYS A 174 18.99 11.75 19.82
C LYS A 174 17.81 11.14 20.56
N LEU A 175 16.83 10.58 19.83
CA LEU A 175 15.68 9.90 20.42
C LEU A 175 16.09 8.64 21.17
N ALA A 176 17.02 7.85 20.63
CA ALA A 176 17.54 6.67 21.32
C ALA A 176 18.28 7.04 22.62
N GLU A 177 19.01 8.15 22.64
CA GLU A 177 19.65 8.67 23.86
C GLU A 177 18.63 9.20 24.87
N HIS A 178 17.65 9.98 24.40
CA HIS A 178 16.55 10.49 25.21
C HIS A 178 15.80 9.34 25.91
N ASN A 179 15.42 8.30 25.16
CA ASN A 179 14.72 7.14 25.70
C ASN A 179 15.54 6.33 26.72
N LYS A 180 16.88 6.28 26.59
CA LYS A 180 17.76 5.64 27.58
C LYS A 180 17.78 6.39 28.91
N ASN A 181 17.78 7.72 28.84
CA ASN A 181 17.83 8.57 30.03
C ASN A 181 16.50 8.56 30.80
N GLU A 182 15.37 8.47 30.10
CA GLU A 182 14.05 8.41 30.74
C GLU A 182 13.68 7.03 31.31
N ASN A 183 14.14 5.94 30.70
CA ASN A 183 13.65 4.59 31.03
C ASN A 183 14.65 3.74 31.84
N GLN A 184 14.96 4.15 33.07
CA GLN A 184 15.71 3.29 34.01
C GLN A 184 14.92 2.04 34.48
N GLN A 185 13.61 1.91 34.16
CA GLN A 185 12.73 0.87 34.74
C GLN A 185 11.71 0.20 33.79
N LYS A 186 11.82 0.31 32.46
CA LYS A 186 10.86 -0.36 31.53
C LYS A 186 11.38 -1.70 30.99
N HIS A 187 10.45 -2.63 30.76
CA HIS A 187 10.72 -3.96 30.19
C HIS A 187 11.39 -3.86 28.80
N PHE A 188 12.37 -4.74 28.56
CA PHE A 188 13.22 -4.81 27.35
C PHE A 188 12.45 -4.80 26.01
N HIS A 189 11.22 -5.32 25.97
CA HIS A 189 10.44 -5.45 24.74
C HIS A 189 9.75 -4.14 24.30
N ASP A 190 9.47 -3.22 25.23
CA ASP A 190 8.94 -1.87 24.91
C ASP A 190 10.06 -0.87 24.57
N LEU A 191 11.31 -1.21 24.90
CA LEU A 191 12.50 -0.40 24.60
C LEU A 191 13.01 -0.56 23.15
N GLN A 192 12.47 -1.52 22.38
CA GLN A 192 12.98 -1.85 21.04
C GLN A 192 12.43 -0.92 19.94
N TYR A 193 11.37 -0.15 20.20
CA TYR A 193 10.73 0.72 19.21
C TYR A 193 10.84 2.19 19.62
N TYR A 194 11.73 2.92 18.95
CA TYR A 194 12.17 4.24 19.40
C TYR A 194 11.13 5.34 19.17
N ALA A 195 10.34 5.30 18.09
CA ALA A 195 9.48 6.39 17.66
C ALA A 195 8.00 5.98 17.54
N LYS A 196 7.56 4.98 18.32
CA LYS A 196 6.17 4.51 18.27
C LYS A 196 5.21 5.67 18.63
N GLU A 197 4.11 5.77 17.89
CA GLU A 197 3.11 6.83 18.01
C GLU A 197 3.59 8.28 17.76
N MET A 198 4.86 8.48 17.39
CA MET A 198 5.41 9.81 17.13
C MET A 198 5.12 10.30 15.71
N THR A 199 5.09 11.62 15.55
CA THR A 199 4.94 12.31 14.27
C THR A 199 6.24 13.00 13.89
N LEU A 200 6.78 12.74 12.69
CA LEU A 200 7.90 13.50 12.14
C LEU A 200 7.37 14.59 11.21
N VAL A 201 7.88 15.79 11.37
CA VAL A 201 7.73 16.88 10.40
C VAL A 201 9.12 17.23 9.86
N ILE A 202 9.28 17.29 8.55
CA ILE A 202 10.58 17.49 7.89
C ILE A 202 10.42 18.39 6.67
N TYR A 203 11.44 19.22 6.37
CA TYR A 203 11.34 20.08 5.18
C TYR A 203 11.41 19.26 3.87
N PHE A 204 12.51 18.56 3.60
CA PHE A 204 12.61 17.70 2.42
C PHE A 204 12.07 16.29 2.70
N GLU A 205 11.48 15.67 1.68
CA GLU A 205 11.14 14.26 1.66
C GLU A 205 12.32 13.42 2.18
N PRO A 206 12.12 12.47 3.11
CA PRO A 206 13.15 11.53 3.52
C PRO A 206 13.69 10.74 2.32
N CYS A 207 15.01 10.65 2.18
CA CYS A 207 15.61 9.75 1.19
C CYS A 207 15.37 8.28 1.54
N ILE A 208 15.72 7.34 0.66
CA ILE A 208 15.55 5.89 0.86
C ILE A 208 16.08 5.42 2.24
N MET A 209 17.29 5.83 2.62
CA MET A 209 17.91 5.48 3.90
C MET A 209 17.07 5.97 5.08
N CYS A 210 16.69 7.25 5.07
CA CYS A 210 15.91 7.87 6.15
C CYS A 210 14.50 7.29 6.24
N ALA A 211 13.83 7.08 5.10
CA ALA A 211 12.51 6.46 5.05
C ALA A 211 12.53 5.02 5.58
N MET A 212 13.59 4.24 5.30
CA MET A 212 13.75 2.90 5.87
C MET A 212 14.06 2.95 7.37
N ALA A 213 14.87 3.90 7.84
CA ALA A 213 15.11 4.11 9.27
C ALA A 213 13.79 4.36 10.03
N LEU A 214 12.88 5.13 9.44
CA LEU A 214 11.55 5.39 9.99
C LEU A 214 10.66 4.13 10.03
N VAL A 215 10.77 3.22 9.06
CA VAL A 215 10.14 1.88 9.11
C VAL A 215 10.65 1.12 10.34
N HIS A 216 11.97 1.09 10.55
CA HIS A 216 12.58 0.38 11.67
C HIS A 216 12.23 0.99 13.04
N SER A 217 12.09 2.31 13.11
CA SER A 217 11.71 3.02 14.33
C SER A 217 10.22 2.99 14.66
N ARG A 218 9.40 2.40 13.79
CA ARG A 218 7.94 2.29 13.90
C ARG A 218 7.22 3.62 14.09
N ILE A 219 7.63 4.63 13.33
CA ILE A 219 6.96 5.93 13.38
C ILE A 219 5.48 5.82 12.99
N LYS A 220 4.61 6.68 13.53
CA LYS A 220 3.19 6.73 13.20
C LYS A 220 2.96 7.40 11.86
N GLU A 221 3.54 8.58 11.68
CA GLU A 221 3.32 9.40 10.49
C GLU A 221 4.44 10.42 10.23
N VAL A 222 4.53 10.82 8.96
CA VAL A 222 5.54 11.77 8.46
C VAL A 222 4.86 12.84 7.63
N TYR A 223 5.20 14.10 7.87
CA TYR A 223 4.82 15.26 7.07
C TYR A 223 6.06 15.87 6.43
N TYR A 224 6.08 16.00 5.10
CA TYR A 224 7.17 16.68 4.41
C TYR A 224 6.70 17.84 3.52
N TYR A 225 7.53 18.87 3.39
CA TYR A 225 7.19 20.05 2.61
C TYR A 225 7.57 19.90 1.13
N GLN A 226 8.83 19.57 0.85
CA GLN A 226 9.39 19.55 -0.50
C GLN A 226 9.72 18.12 -0.94
N LYS A 227 9.20 17.68 -2.08
CA LYS A 227 9.54 16.37 -2.68
C LYS A 227 11.02 16.32 -3.09
N ARG A 228 11.64 15.14 -3.00
CA ARG A 228 12.97 14.87 -3.57
C ARG A 228 12.82 14.30 -4.98
N VAL A 229 13.49 14.92 -5.95
CA VAL A 229 13.36 14.54 -7.36
C VAL A 229 14.04 13.21 -7.67
N VAL A 230 15.16 12.89 -7.01
CA VAL A 230 16.04 11.78 -7.41
C VAL A 230 16.04 10.64 -6.39
N ASP A 231 16.15 10.95 -5.11
CA ASP A 231 16.49 9.99 -4.04
C ASP A 231 15.40 9.85 -2.96
N GLY A 232 14.20 10.35 -3.24
CA GLY A 232 13.06 10.28 -2.33
C GLY A 232 12.63 8.84 -2.01
N GLY A 233 12.50 8.51 -0.73
CA GLY A 233 12.07 7.20 -0.26
C GLY A 233 10.55 7.03 -0.16
N LEU A 234 9.82 8.14 -0.21
CA LEU A 234 8.37 8.22 0.00
C LEU A 234 7.63 8.69 -1.26
N ASN A 235 8.30 8.74 -2.40
CA ASN A 235 7.70 9.13 -3.66
C ASN A 235 6.67 8.10 -4.15
N ASP A 236 5.90 8.48 -5.17
CA ASP A 236 4.83 7.67 -5.75
C ASP A 236 5.32 6.36 -6.42
N GLN A 237 6.62 6.13 -6.56
CA GLN A 237 7.16 4.90 -7.16
C GLN A 237 7.59 3.90 -6.10
N LEU A 238 8.34 4.35 -5.09
CA LEU A 238 8.93 3.46 -4.09
C LEU A 238 8.01 3.25 -2.89
N GLN A 239 7.39 4.32 -2.37
CA GLN A 239 6.51 4.33 -1.20
C GLN A 239 6.96 3.33 -0.11
N LEU A 240 8.17 3.48 0.44
CA LEU A 240 8.69 2.56 1.47
C LEU A 240 7.71 2.40 2.65
N ASN A 241 7.00 3.48 2.98
CA ASN A 241 5.96 3.51 4.01
C ASN A 241 4.77 2.57 3.73
N ASN A 242 4.57 2.09 2.49
CA ASN A 242 3.47 1.24 2.03
C ASN A 242 3.91 -0.10 1.39
N LEU A 243 5.22 -0.38 1.25
CA LEU A 243 5.71 -1.61 0.59
C LEU A 243 5.22 -2.90 1.27
N LYS A 244 4.49 -3.75 0.54
CA LYS A 244 3.85 -4.97 1.10
C LYS A 244 4.82 -5.93 1.81
N GLN A 245 6.09 -5.96 1.40
CA GLN A 245 7.12 -6.85 1.96
C GLN A 245 7.70 -6.35 3.29
N LEU A 246 7.40 -5.10 3.69
CA LEU A 246 7.87 -4.53 4.95
C LEU A 246 6.82 -4.66 6.05
N ASN A 247 7.28 -5.03 7.25
CA ASN A 247 6.42 -5.36 8.39
C ASN A 247 5.76 -4.14 9.07
N HIS A 248 6.28 -2.94 8.87
CA HIS A 248 5.71 -1.70 9.42
C HIS A 248 5.21 -0.80 8.28
N LYS A 249 4.12 -0.08 8.56
CA LYS A 249 3.49 0.88 7.65
C LYS A 249 3.27 2.17 8.44
N TYR A 250 3.43 3.32 7.78
CA TYR A 250 3.15 4.60 8.40
C TYR A 250 2.51 5.56 7.40
N LEU A 251 1.75 6.50 7.92
CA LEU A 251 1.06 7.48 7.10
C LEU A 251 2.06 8.55 6.66
N VAL A 252 1.93 8.99 5.43
CA VAL A 252 2.79 10.03 4.87
C VAL A 252 1.90 11.11 4.31
N PHE A 253 2.28 12.35 4.57
CA PHE A 253 1.59 13.53 4.10
C PHE A 253 2.61 14.47 3.48
N TYR A 254 2.22 15.14 2.41
CA TYR A 254 3.09 16.07 1.71
C TYR A 254 2.38 17.36 1.40
N GLN A 255 3.12 18.46 1.43
CA GLN A 255 2.59 19.74 1.01
C GLN A 255 2.34 19.70 -0.50
N HIS A 256 1.11 20.04 -0.88
CA HIS A 256 0.71 20.24 -2.27
C HIS A 256 1.24 21.55 -2.84
#